data_AF-A0A9D1R834-F1
#
_entry.id   AF-A0A9D1R834-F1
#
_cell.length_a   1.000
_cell.length_b   1.000
_cell.length_c   1.000
_cell.angle_alpha   90.00
_cell.angle_beta   90.00
_cell.angle_gamma   90.00
#
_symmetry.space_group_name_H-M   'P 1'
#
loop_
_entity.id
_entity.type
_entity.pdbx_description
1 polymer ?
#
loop_
_entity_poly.entity_id
_entity_poly.type
_entity_poly.pdbx_seq_one_letter_code
_entity_poly.pdbx_strand_id
1 'polypeptide(L)'
;MFCQNCGTENPEEARFCQKCGSPLLSQMDFETEDRTELEQENEWEQKKKGGRRWLLAGAAFLLVAFCIACVLVVAEVKERQDYENYIASAEKYLEDLDYENAEEAYLKAIEVDPKKAEAYLGLADTYYQQEDIDKAQDILAQGKKAASKKEAAKIENSGSASSGGSNGGTAGGGTAKVENDYTWVIEPKVEADDIYYIKDENVTDYCRNDLNRQMDTAYAVMKQDDTYGLIGLDGQMGADLEYQGVGALSEYYLLEREEPVYESEYQTEMTDYYFVEEEEKVEPAVAVIGDAGSYLRGTFYYHDGLRNTAEYVAGQGYGMTYQQKPERATPVKQSEVIYDGSENELDWYEELDSDYAICDRDGELVTDFIYEECGSASSGLLAVKQDGKWGYVDEQGQVVIPLEYDASCSYETCVFDYDTENEPETVEYCYAASDGYVPLCKDGEWELRDTSGELAIPSGVFDTIRPVYEGKCWVEKDGKWGVIQVEEEASDSSRDPADQTVTGNVQTVLSSASRQEIAEMVIEHLEDALLEEDGGSYSISEDETTETDTQYISC
;
A
#
# COMPACT_ATOMS: atom_id res chain seq x y z
N MET A 1 -3.79 -4.68 48.01
CA MET A 1 -4.78 -4.31 46.96
C MET A 1 -4.60 -5.18 45.72
N PHE A 2 -5.68 -5.53 45.01
CA PHE A 2 -5.59 -6.35 43.79
C PHE A 2 -5.51 -5.47 42.54
N CYS A 3 -4.61 -5.80 41.62
CA CYS A 3 -4.52 -5.15 40.32
C CYS A 3 -5.78 -5.44 39.51
N GLN A 4 -6.49 -4.41 39.04
CA GLN A 4 -7.70 -4.60 38.24
C GLN A 4 -7.42 -5.14 36.83
N ASN A 5 -6.18 -4.98 36.34
CA ASN A 5 -5.79 -5.47 35.03
C ASN A 5 -5.45 -6.97 35.03
N CYS A 6 -4.65 -7.43 36.01
CA CYS A 6 -4.13 -8.81 36.01
C CYS A 6 -4.48 -9.64 37.26
N GLY A 7 -5.27 -9.09 38.19
CA GLY A 7 -5.72 -9.77 39.40
C GLY A 7 -4.64 -10.06 40.45
N THR A 8 -3.39 -9.63 40.23
CA THR A 8 -2.29 -9.89 41.16
C THR A 8 -2.45 -9.07 42.45
N GLU A 9 -2.20 -9.69 43.60
CA GLU A 9 -2.16 -9.01 44.90
C GLU A 9 -0.88 -8.16 45.02
N ASN A 10 -1.02 -6.93 45.49
CA ASN A 10 0.07 -5.99 45.69
C ASN A 10 -0.01 -5.37 47.11
N PRO A 11 1.13 -4.95 47.69
CA PRO A 11 1.17 -4.19 48.95
C PRO A 11 0.26 -2.94 48.90
N GLU A 12 -0.29 -2.50 50.04
CA GLU A 12 -1.23 -1.37 50.08
C GLU A 12 -0.62 -0.03 49.66
N GLU A 13 0.71 0.13 49.81
CA GLU A 13 1.45 1.32 49.37
C GLU A 13 2.05 1.20 47.95
N ALA A 14 1.82 0.09 47.23
CA ALA A 14 2.35 -0.08 45.88
C ALA A 14 1.65 0.84 44.88
N ARG A 15 2.42 1.73 44.22
CA ARG A 15 1.89 2.62 43.17
C ARG A 15 1.68 1.94 41.82
N PHE A 16 2.37 0.83 41.57
CA PHE A 16 2.28 0.05 40.33
C PHE A 16 2.22 -1.44 40.66
N CYS A 17 1.57 -2.21 39.80
CA CYS A 17 1.46 -3.65 39.96
C CYS A 17 2.83 -4.31 39.75
N GLN A 18 3.26 -5.12 40.72
CA GLN A 18 4.54 -5.82 40.68
C GLN A 18 4.68 -6.82 39.52
N LYS A 19 3.57 -7.27 38.93
CA LYS A 19 3.57 -8.25 37.83
C LYS A 19 3.48 -7.61 36.44
N CYS A 20 2.62 -6.61 36.26
CA CYS A 20 2.30 -6.07 34.93
C CYS A 20 2.60 -4.56 34.78
N GLY A 21 3.10 -3.90 35.82
CA GLY A 21 3.44 -2.47 35.77
C GLY A 21 2.25 -1.50 35.75
N SER A 22 1.00 -1.97 35.69
CA SER A 22 -0.17 -1.09 35.67
C SER A 22 -0.28 -0.26 36.96
N PRO A 23 -0.58 1.06 36.89
CA PRO A 23 -0.75 1.91 38.07
C PRO A 23 -1.92 1.45 38.93
N LEU A 24 -1.71 1.45 40.24
CA LEU A 24 -2.68 1.06 41.25
C LEU A 24 -3.27 2.33 41.87
N LEU A 25 -4.55 2.59 41.61
CA LEU A 25 -5.26 3.77 42.12
C LEU A 25 -5.41 3.70 43.65
N SER A 26 -4.65 4.50 44.39
CA SER A 26 -4.77 4.66 45.84
C SER A 26 -5.87 5.69 46.18
N GLN A 27 -6.83 5.33 47.04
CA GLN A 27 -7.80 6.27 47.59
C GLN A 27 -7.12 7.28 48.54
N MET A 28 -7.22 8.57 48.24
CA MET A 28 -7.08 9.73 49.15
C MET A 28 -8.20 10.70 48.72
N ASP A 29 -9.01 11.38 49.53
CA ASP A 29 -9.36 11.37 50.94
C ASP A 29 -10.75 12.03 50.98
N PHE A 30 -11.75 11.40 51.61
CA PHE A 30 -12.94 12.11 52.05
C PHE A 30 -13.09 11.79 53.53
N GLU A 31 -12.43 12.59 54.36
CA GLU A 31 -12.59 12.54 55.81
C GLU A 31 -14.06 12.81 56.16
N THR A 32 -14.65 11.84 56.87
CA THR A 32 -15.93 11.94 57.54
C THR A 32 -15.74 12.40 58.97
N GLU A 33 -16.35 13.51 59.37
CA GLU A 33 -16.83 13.87 60.71
C GLU A 33 -17.78 15.04 60.47
N ASP A 34 -19.05 15.10 60.87
CA ASP A 34 -19.69 14.59 62.07
C ASP A 34 -21.20 14.51 61.78
N ARG A 35 -21.87 13.52 62.36
CA ARG A 35 -23.26 13.15 62.03
C ARG A 35 -24.12 13.13 63.29
N THR A 36 -24.21 14.23 64.01
CA THR A 36 -25.28 14.42 65.01
C THR A 36 -25.49 15.90 65.34
N GLU A 37 -26.48 16.53 64.69
CA GLU A 37 -27.42 17.44 65.36
C GLU A 37 -28.62 17.68 64.42
N LEU A 38 -29.41 16.61 64.29
CA LEU A 38 -30.82 16.67 63.90
C LEU A 38 -31.57 17.46 64.97
N GLU A 39 -31.56 18.80 64.96
CA GLU A 39 -32.52 19.60 65.77
C GLU A 39 -32.57 21.11 65.50
N GLN A 40 -32.12 21.61 64.34
CA GLN A 40 -32.40 23.01 63.93
C GLN A 40 -32.93 23.14 62.50
N GLU A 41 -33.76 22.18 62.08
CA GLU A 41 -34.89 22.53 61.21
C GLU A 41 -35.86 23.38 62.06
N ASN A 42 -35.89 24.71 61.91
CA ASN A 42 -37.12 25.49 62.16
C ASN A 42 -37.13 26.97 61.73
N GLU A 43 -36.11 27.54 61.06
CA GLU A 43 -36.18 28.98 60.66
C GLU A 43 -35.85 29.32 59.20
N TRP A 44 -35.69 28.33 58.31
CA TRP A 44 -35.46 28.57 56.87
C TRP A 44 -36.69 28.28 55.97
N GLU A 45 -37.77 27.68 56.49
CA GLU A 45 -38.96 27.32 55.70
C GLU A 45 -39.83 28.51 55.20
N GLN A 46 -39.45 29.75 55.45
CA GLN A 46 -40.34 30.91 55.21
C GLN A 46 -40.06 31.72 53.94
N LYS A 47 -39.05 31.40 53.10
CA LYS A 47 -38.82 32.18 51.85
C LYS A 47 -38.28 31.37 50.65
N LYS A 48 -39.17 30.65 49.94
CA LYS A 48 -39.30 30.63 48.46
C LYS A 48 -40.27 29.54 48.00
N LYS A 49 -41.57 29.71 48.25
CA LYS A 49 -42.66 28.95 47.58
C LYS A 49 -42.93 29.43 46.14
N GLY A 50 -41.88 29.79 45.39
CA GLY A 50 -41.95 30.24 44.00
C GLY A 50 -41.16 29.39 42.99
N GLY A 51 -40.11 28.69 43.42
CA GLY A 51 -39.20 27.97 42.50
C GLY A 51 -39.52 26.49 42.28
N ARG A 52 -40.17 25.81 43.24
CA ARG A 52 -40.37 24.34 43.19
C ARG A 52 -41.37 23.89 42.12
N ARG A 53 -42.36 24.74 41.79
CA ARG A 53 -43.29 24.49 40.67
C ARG A 53 -42.64 24.65 39.30
N TRP A 54 -41.72 25.61 39.15
CA TRP A 54 -40.98 25.82 37.91
C TRP A 54 -39.87 24.78 37.72
N LEU A 55 -39.22 24.32 38.79
CA LEU A 55 -38.28 23.19 38.74
C LEU A 55 -38.97 21.87 38.38
N LEU A 56 -40.14 21.58 38.96
CA LEU A 56 -40.91 20.38 38.61
C LEU A 56 -41.52 20.46 37.19
N ALA A 57 -41.98 21.64 36.76
CA ALA A 57 -42.46 21.85 35.39
C ALA A 57 -41.31 21.76 34.36
N GLY A 58 -40.13 22.32 34.69
CA GLY A 58 -38.93 22.22 33.85
C GLY A 58 -38.43 20.78 33.75
N ALA A 59 -38.39 20.04 34.87
CA ALA A 59 -38.01 18.63 34.86
C ALA A 59 -39.02 17.75 34.09
N ALA A 60 -40.32 18.02 34.20
CA ALA A 60 -41.35 17.33 33.42
C ALA A 60 -41.23 17.65 31.92
N PHE A 61 -40.92 18.90 31.57
CA PHE A 61 -40.69 19.29 30.18
C PHE A 61 -39.45 18.62 29.59
N LEU A 62 -38.34 18.56 30.35
CA LEU A 62 -37.12 17.87 29.95
C LEU A 62 -37.35 16.35 29.80
N LEU A 63 -38.13 15.74 30.69
CA LEU A 63 -38.50 14.32 30.58
C LEU A 63 -39.36 14.04 29.35
N VAL A 64 -40.34 14.89 29.05
CA VAL A 64 -41.16 14.73 27.83
C VAL A 64 -40.32 14.94 26.58
N ALA A 65 -39.44 15.95 26.56
CA ALA A 65 -38.51 16.16 25.46
C ALA A 65 -37.55 14.97 25.28
N PHE A 66 -37.05 14.40 26.37
CA PHE A 66 -36.22 13.20 26.35
C PHE A 66 -36.97 11.98 25.83
N CYS A 67 -38.22 11.75 26.29
CA CYS A 67 -39.05 10.66 25.76
C CYS A 67 -39.35 10.83 24.27
N ILE A 68 -39.62 12.06 23.80
CA ILE A 68 -39.83 12.34 22.37
C ILE A 68 -38.53 12.07 21.60
N ALA A 69 -37.38 12.52 22.10
CA ALA A 69 -36.08 12.23 21.48
C ALA A 69 -35.79 10.73 21.42
N CYS A 70 -36.06 9.97 22.50
CA CYS A 70 -35.93 8.53 22.51
C CYS A 70 -36.86 7.84 21.49
N VAL A 71 -38.11 8.31 21.35
CA VAL A 71 -39.04 7.76 20.35
C VAL A 71 -38.57 8.06 18.93
N LEU A 72 -38.03 9.26 18.67
CA LEU A 72 -37.47 9.63 17.37
C LEU A 72 -36.22 8.80 17.04
N VAL A 73 -35.32 8.61 18.00
CA VAL A 73 -34.12 7.77 17.83
C VAL A 73 -34.50 6.31 17.59
N VAL A 74 -35.48 5.76 18.32
CA VAL A 74 -35.94 4.38 18.10
C VAL A 74 -36.63 4.22 16.75
N ALA A 75 -37.37 5.22 16.27
CA ALA A 75 -37.97 5.21 14.94
C ALA A 75 -36.88 5.24 13.85
N GLU A 76 -35.85 6.07 13.99
CA GLU A 76 -34.75 6.21 13.05
C GLU A 76 -33.85 4.96 12.99
N VAL A 77 -33.63 4.29 14.15
CA VAL A 77 -32.94 2.99 14.21
C VAL A 77 -33.76 1.90 13.50
N LYS A 78 -35.09 1.92 13.66
CA LYS A 78 -35.97 0.96 12.99
C LYS A 78 -35.99 1.17 11.47
N GLU A 79 -36.10 2.41 11.00
CA GLU A 79 -36.05 2.74 9.56
C GLU A 79 -34.71 2.31 8.94
N ARG A 80 -33.59 2.53 9.65
CA ARG A 80 -32.27 2.03 9.21
C ARG A 80 -32.25 0.51 9.08
N GLN A 81 -32.76 -0.20 10.08
CA GLN A 81 -32.78 -1.66 10.08
C GLN A 81 -33.68 -2.23 8.99
N ASP A 82 -34.86 -1.63 8.77
CA ASP A 82 -35.77 -2.03 7.70
C ASP A 82 -35.13 -1.80 6.31
N TYR A 83 -34.43 -0.67 6.10
CA TYR A 83 -33.68 -0.40 4.88
C TYR A 83 -32.59 -1.46 4.61
N GLU A 84 -31.73 -1.74 5.60
CA GLU A 84 -30.63 -2.71 5.46
C GLU A 84 -31.17 -4.13 5.17
N ASN A 85 -32.27 -4.52 5.81
CA ASN A 85 -32.92 -5.80 5.54
C ASN A 85 -33.46 -5.90 4.10
N TYR A 86 -34.00 -4.81 3.54
CA TYR A 86 -34.49 -4.80 2.17
C TYR A 86 -33.36 -4.85 1.14
N ILE A 87 -32.23 -4.15 1.38
CA ILE A 87 -31.03 -4.26 0.53
C ILE A 87 -30.49 -5.69 0.54
N ALA A 88 -30.25 -6.27 1.72
CA ALA A 88 -29.74 -7.63 1.83
C ALA A 88 -30.70 -8.69 1.22
N SER A 89 -32.02 -8.45 1.30
CA SER A 89 -32.99 -9.31 0.64
C SER A 89 -32.90 -9.18 -0.88
N ALA A 90 -32.73 -7.96 -1.40
CA ALA A 90 -32.59 -7.71 -2.83
C ALA A 90 -31.33 -8.37 -3.42
N GLU A 91 -30.19 -8.21 -2.75
CA GLU A 91 -28.92 -8.85 -3.14
C GLU A 91 -29.03 -10.37 -3.16
N LYS A 92 -29.67 -10.96 -2.13
CA LYS A 92 -29.94 -12.40 -2.11
C LYS A 92 -30.84 -12.85 -3.27
N TYR A 93 -31.86 -12.07 -3.63
CA TYR A 93 -32.70 -12.38 -4.78
C TYR A 93 -31.91 -12.29 -6.09
N LEU A 94 -30.92 -11.39 -6.20
CA LEU A 94 -30.02 -11.31 -7.34
C LEU A 94 -29.09 -12.53 -7.44
N GLU A 95 -28.56 -13.04 -6.32
CA GLU A 95 -27.79 -14.30 -6.29
C GLU A 95 -28.62 -15.49 -6.82
N ASP A 96 -29.91 -15.51 -6.51
CA ASP A 96 -30.87 -16.51 -6.99
C ASP A 96 -31.40 -16.23 -8.42
N LEU A 97 -30.94 -15.14 -9.08
CA LEU A 97 -31.41 -14.63 -10.38
C LEU A 97 -32.93 -14.32 -10.42
N ASP A 98 -33.53 -14.02 -9.26
CA ASP A 98 -34.94 -13.66 -9.08
C ASP A 98 -35.13 -12.13 -9.14
N TYR A 99 -35.00 -11.60 -10.35
CA TYR A 99 -35.01 -10.15 -10.59
C TYR A 99 -36.34 -9.47 -10.23
N GLU A 100 -37.48 -10.17 -10.26
CA GLU A 100 -38.79 -9.61 -9.92
C GLU A 100 -38.88 -9.32 -8.42
N ASN A 101 -38.40 -10.24 -7.58
CA ASN A 101 -38.36 -10.05 -6.14
C ASN A 101 -37.23 -9.09 -5.71
N ALA A 102 -36.11 -9.05 -6.44
CA ALA A 102 -35.05 -8.06 -6.24
C ALA A 102 -35.54 -6.63 -6.50
N GLU A 103 -36.27 -6.42 -7.61
CA GLU A 103 -36.91 -5.14 -7.94
C GLU A 103 -37.85 -4.68 -6.81
N GLU A 104 -38.74 -5.56 -6.32
CA GLU A 104 -39.66 -5.22 -5.24
C GLU A 104 -38.92 -4.84 -3.94
N ALA A 105 -37.83 -5.53 -3.62
CA ALA A 105 -37.03 -5.28 -2.43
C ALA A 105 -36.27 -3.94 -2.50
N TYR A 106 -35.66 -3.61 -3.64
CA TYR A 106 -35.02 -2.30 -3.82
C TYR A 106 -36.03 -1.15 -3.79
N LEU A 107 -37.20 -1.31 -4.40
CA LEU A 107 -38.27 -0.31 -4.33
C LEU A 107 -38.73 -0.06 -2.89
N LYS A 108 -38.84 -1.11 -2.06
CA LYS A 108 -39.12 -0.96 -0.62
C LYS A 108 -38.00 -0.24 0.12
N ALA A 109 -36.73 -0.51 -0.19
CA ALA A 109 -35.61 0.21 0.39
C ALA A 109 -35.67 1.72 0.05
N ILE A 110 -36.01 2.06 -1.20
CA ILE A 110 -36.20 3.46 -1.65
C ILE A 110 -37.36 4.13 -0.89
N GLU A 111 -38.46 3.42 -0.63
CA GLU A 111 -39.58 3.94 0.16
C GLU A 111 -39.17 4.26 1.61
N VAL A 112 -38.26 3.46 2.20
CA VAL A 112 -37.79 3.63 3.58
C VAL A 112 -36.78 4.78 3.69
N ASP A 113 -35.78 4.84 2.82
CA ASP A 113 -34.79 5.93 2.80
C ASP A 113 -34.43 6.36 1.36
N PRO A 114 -35.18 7.31 0.77
CA PRO A 114 -34.95 7.73 -0.61
C PRO A 114 -33.68 8.57 -0.80
N LYS A 115 -32.93 8.86 0.28
CA LYS A 115 -31.74 9.73 0.22
C LYS A 115 -30.43 8.97 -0.03
N LYS A 116 -30.44 7.64 0.06
CA LYS A 116 -29.28 6.77 -0.16
C LYS A 116 -29.19 6.34 -1.62
N ALA A 117 -27.96 6.25 -2.14
CA ALA A 117 -27.74 5.90 -3.55
C ALA A 117 -27.89 4.40 -3.82
N GLU A 118 -27.42 3.57 -2.90
CA GLU A 118 -27.32 2.11 -2.98
C GLU A 118 -28.58 1.43 -3.53
N ALA A 119 -29.78 1.76 -3.02
CA ALA A 119 -31.03 1.17 -3.53
C ALA A 119 -31.34 1.53 -4.99
N TYR A 120 -31.00 2.74 -5.45
CA TYR A 120 -31.18 3.15 -6.85
C TYR A 120 -30.14 2.51 -7.77
N LEU A 121 -28.92 2.31 -7.27
CA LEU A 121 -27.85 1.67 -8.03
C LEU A 121 -28.11 0.18 -8.22
N GLY A 122 -28.46 -0.54 -7.16
CA GLY A 122 -28.82 -1.97 -7.24
C GLY A 122 -30.04 -2.20 -8.14
N LEU A 123 -31.04 -1.29 -8.09
CA LEU A 123 -32.20 -1.38 -8.99
C LEU A 123 -31.85 -1.08 -10.45
N ALA A 124 -30.96 -0.11 -10.70
CA ALA A 124 -30.48 0.17 -12.05
C ALA A 124 -29.71 -1.03 -12.63
N ASP A 125 -28.84 -1.65 -11.82
CA ASP A 125 -28.11 -2.86 -12.20
C ASP A 125 -29.05 -4.03 -12.50
N THR A 126 -30.07 -4.23 -11.65
CA THR A 126 -31.14 -5.21 -11.88
C THR A 126 -31.81 -4.99 -13.25
N TYR A 127 -32.11 -3.75 -13.62
CA TYR A 127 -32.69 -3.43 -14.93
C TYR A 127 -31.69 -3.59 -16.10
N TYR A 128 -30.40 -3.32 -15.89
CA TYR A 128 -29.38 -3.60 -16.90
C TYR A 128 -29.28 -5.11 -17.19
N GLN A 129 -29.32 -5.95 -16.16
CA GLN A 129 -29.32 -7.41 -16.31
C GLN A 129 -30.57 -7.96 -16.99
N GLN A 130 -31.70 -7.23 -16.89
CA GLN A 130 -32.93 -7.52 -17.62
C GLN A 130 -32.96 -6.91 -19.04
N GLU A 131 -31.89 -6.24 -19.48
CA GLU A 131 -31.81 -5.47 -20.73
C GLU A 131 -32.85 -4.32 -20.85
N ASP A 132 -33.43 -3.88 -19.73
CA ASP A 132 -34.42 -2.78 -19.65
C ASP A 132 -33.74 -1.44 -19.37
N ILE A 133 -32.96 -0.98 -20.37
CA ILE A 133 -32.10 0.21 -20.28
C ILE A 133 -32.90 1.48 -19.96
N ASP A 134 -34.14 1.59 -20.46
CA ASP A 134 -34.99 2.75 -20.24
C ASP A 134 -35.36 2.90 -18.76
N LYS A 135 -35.67 1.78 -18.07
CA LYS A 135 -35.94 1.80 -16.63
C LYS A 135 -34.69 2.04 -15.80
N ALA A 136 -33.54 1.48 -16.20
CA ALA A 136 -32.27 1.72 -15.54
C ALA A 136 -31.90 3.22 -15.54
N GLN A 137 -32.07 3.89 -16.69
CA GLN A 137 -31.81 5.32 -16.79
C GLN A 137 -32.83 6.17 -16.02
N ASP A 138 -34.10 5.79 -16.02
CA ASP A 138 -35.14 6.50 -15.26
C ASP A 138 -34.88 6.41 -13.74
N ILE A 139 -34.54 5.23 -13.22
CA ILE A 139 -34.29 5.05 -11.79
C ILE A 139 -33.02 5.78 -11.33
N LEU A 140 -31.95 5.81 -12.13
CA LEU A 140 -30.76 6.62 -11.85
C LEU A 140 -31.09 8.12 -11.86
N ALA A 141 -31.92 8.58 -12.80
CA ALA A 141 -32.37 9.98 -12.84
C ALA A 141 -33.27 10.35 -11.65
N GLN A 142 -34.08 9.40 -11.15
CA GLN A 142 -34.85 9.56 -9.92
C GLN A 142 -33.91 9.66 -8.71
N GLY A 143 -32.94 8.75 -8.61
CA GLY A 143 -31.93 8.73 -7.55
C GLY A 143 -31.13 10.04 -7.47
N LYS A 144 -30.67 10.58 -8.60
CA LYS A 144 -29.94 11.87 -8.64
C LYS A 144 -30.75 13.04 -8.06
N LYS A 145 -32.08 13.00 -8.17
CA LYS A 145 -32.97 14.05 -7.65
C LYS A 145 -33.33 13.85 -6.18
N ALA A 146 -33.44 12.60 -5.73
CA ALA A 146 -33.92 12.24 -4.40
C ALA A 146 -32.78 12.05 -3.37
N ALA A 147 -31.60 11.61 -3.82
CA ALA A 147 -30.44 11.32 -2.99
C ALA A 147 -29.88 12.59 -2.32
N SER A 148 -29.18 12.40 -1.18
CA SER A 148 -28.42 13.51 -0.58
C SER A 148 -27.31 13.97 -1.53
N LYS A 149 -26.82 15.21 -1.43
CA LYS A 149 -25.78 15.72 -2.34
C LYS A 149 -24.53 14.82 -2.45
N LYS A 150 -24.11 14.20 -1.34
CA LYS A 150 -22.98 13.27 -1.31
C LYS A 150 -23.31 11.95 -2.00
N GLU A 151 -24.54 11.48 -1.87
CA GLU A 151 -25.03 10.23 -2.45
C GLU A 151 -25.38 10.39 -3.95
N ALA A 152 -25.91 11.55 -4.36
CA ALA A 152 -26.19 11.86 -5.76
C ALA A 152 -24.92 11.84 -6.63
N ALA A 153 -23.77 12.26 -6.07
CA ALA A 153 -22.47 12.15 -6.74
C ALA A 153 -22.07 10.69 -7.03
N LYS A 154 -22.42 9.74 -6.16
CA LYS A 154 -22.21 8.31 -6.41
C LYS A 154 -23.04 7.79 -7.58
N ILE A 155 -24.25 8.34 -7.78
CA ILE A 155 -25.15 8.02 -8.90
C ILE A 155 -24.68 8.71 -10.20
N GLU A 156 -23.95 9.82 -10.09
CA GLU A 156 -23.33 10.49 -11.24
C GLU A 156 -22.09 9.73 -11.74
N ASN A 157 -21.27 9.19 -10.83
CA ASN A 157 -20.06 8.43 -11.19
C ASN A 157 -20.34 7.00 -11.67
N SER A 158 -21.45 6.38 -11.27
CA SER A 158 -21.83 5.01 -11.69
C SER A 158 -22.59 4.94 -13.01
N GLY A 159 -23.07 6.08 -13.55
CA GLY A 159 -23.84 6.13 -14.80
C GLY A 159 -23.04 5.89 -16.08
N SER A 160 -21.74 5.65 -16.00
CA SER A 160 -20.81 5.36 -17.12
C SER A 160 -20.46 3.87 -17.26
N ALA A 161 -20.88 3.02 -16.34
CA ALA A 161 -20.57 1.59 -16.32
C ALA A 161 -21.82 0.73 -16.59
N SER A 162 -22.20 0.57 -17.87
CA SER A 162 -22.91 -0.62 -18.39
C SER A 162 -23.29 -0.40 -19.86
N SER A 163 -22.39 -0.76 -20.77
CA SER A 163 -22.79 -1.20 -22.12
C SER A 163 -21.67 -2.02 -22.76
N GLY A 164 -21.90 -3.33 -22.96
CA GLY A 164 -21.03 -4.11 -23.85
C GLY A 164 -21.16 -5.63 -23.79
N GLY A 165 -22.29 -6.19 -24.25
CA GLY A 165 -22.46 -7.63 -24.46
C GLY A 165 -23.29 -8.02 -25.69
N SER A 166 -22.63 -8.05 -26.87
CA SER A 166 -22.87 -8.87 -28.09
C SER A 166 -24.08 -8.69 -29.05
N ASN A 167 -23.74 -8.11 -30.22
CA ASN A 167 -24.02 -8.48 -31.63
C ASN A 167 -25.43 -8.72 -32.24
N GLY A 168 -25.70 -7.93 -33.31
CA GLY A 168 -26.16 -8.46 -34.60
C GLY A 168 -27.28 -7.68 -35.32
N GLY A 169 -26.94 -6.70 -36.16
CA GLY A 169 -27.92 -6.13 -37.09
C GLY A 169 -27.51 -4.83 -37.79
N THR A 170 -27.12 -4.96 -39.05
CA THR A 170 -26.88 -3.93 -40.08
C THR A 170 -27.48 -2.52 -39.89
N ALA A 171 -26.62 -1.54 -40.21
CA ALA A 171 -26.86 -0.23 -40.83
C ALA A 171 -27.12 0.99 -39.92
N GLY A 172 -26.06 1.81 -39.77
CA GLY A 172 -26.18 3.25 -39.99
C GLY A 172 -25.93 4.18 -38.80
N GLY A 173 -24.66 4.53 -38.56
CA GLY A 173 -24.24 5.89 -38.20
C GLY A 173 -24.23 6.27 -36.71
N GLY A 174 -23.02 6.41 -36.16
CA GLY A 174 -22.72 7.22 -34.97
C GLY A 174 -22.19 6.44 -33.78
N THR A 175 -20.91 6.03 -33.81
CA THR A 175 -20.20 5.53 -32.62
C THR A 175 -19.77 6.72 -31.76
N ALA A 176 -20.24 6.79 -30.52
CA ALA A 176 -19.63 7.61 -29.48
C ALA A 176 -18.38 6.86 -28.98
N LYS A 177 -17.23 7.52 -29.13
CA LYS A 177 -15.90 7.04 -28.77
C LYS A 177 -15.77 7.19 -27.24
N VAL A 178 -15.40 6.13 -26.52
CA VAL A 178 -14.76 6.30 -25.21
C VAL A 178 -13.45 7.05 -25.51
N GLU A 179 -13.33 8.28 -25.03
CA GLU A 179 -12.07 9.02 -25.13
C GLU A 179 -11.12 8.39 -24.12
N ASN A 180 -10.02 7.82 -24.60
CA ASN A 180 -8.97 7.33 -23.71
C ASN A 180 -8.26 8.55 -23.14
N ASP A 181 -8.29 8.73 -21.82
CA ASP A 181 -7.58 9.81 -21.14
C ASP A 181 -6.10 9.42 -20.96
N TYR A 182 -5.31 9.59 -22.02
CA TYR A 182 -3.85 9.56 -21.93
C TYR A 182 -3.23 10.55 -22.92
N THR A 183 -1.97 10.91 -22.65
CA THR A 183 -1.16 11.70 -23.58
C THR A 183 0.15 10.99 -23.91
N TRP A 184 0.63 11.14 -25.14
CA TRP A 184 1.92 10.60 -25.53
C TRP A 184 3.05 11.47 -24.98
N VAL A 185 3.90 10.90 -24.14
CA VAL A 185 5.20 11.46 -23.77
C VAL A 185 6.20 11.13 -24.89
N ILE A 186 6.16 9.88 -25.36
CA ILE A 186 6.97 9.37 -26.47
C ILE A 186 6.04 8.61 -27.41
N GLU A 187 5.86 9.10 -28.64
CA GLU A 187 5.14 8.36 -29.68
C GLU A 187 5.77 6.98 -29.94
N PRO A 188 4.98 5.96 -30.32
CA PRO A 188 5.45 4.58 -30.46
C PRO A 188 6.44 4.47 -31.62
N LYS A 189 7.73 4.49 -31.28
CA LYS A 189 8.84 4.54 -32.25
C LYS A 189 10.07 3.77 -31.81
N VAL A 190 10.16 3.39 -30.54
CA VAL A 190 11.27 2.61 -29.98
C VAL A 190 11.11 1.17 -30.46
N GLU A 191 12.20 0.60 -30.98
CA GLU A 191 12.24 -0.79 -31.45
C GLU A 191 12.96 -1.61 -30.38
N ALA A 192 12.26 -2.57 -29.79
CA ALA A 192 12.76 -3.50 -28.79
C ALA A 192 11.93 -4.79 -28.91
N ASP A 193 12.52 -5.93 -28.58
CA ASP A 193 11.76 -7.19 -28.48
C ASP A 193 10.88 -7.18 -27.22
N ASP A 194 11.37 -6.58 -26.14
CA ASP A 194 10.58 -6.30 -24.95
C ASP A 194 11.15 -5.11 -24.15
N ILE A 195 10.29 -4.46 -23.37
CA ILE A 195 10.64 -3.50 -22.33
C ILE A 195 9.89 -3.92 -21.07
N TYR A 196 10.58 -4.27 -19.99
CA TYR A 196 9.96 -4.83 -18.79
C TYR A 196 10.70 -4.42 -17.52
N TYR A 197 10.10 -4.72 -16.36
CA TYR A 197 10.72 -4.48 -15.07
C TYR A 197 10.97 -5.83 -14.37
N ILE A 198 12.21 -6.04 -13.94
CA ILE A 198 12.60 -7.23 -13.18
C ILE A 198 12.13 -7.13 -11.73
N LYS A 199 12.07 -8.27 -11.05
CA LYS A 199 11.67 -8.37 -9.64
C LYS A 199 12.69 -7.71 -8.72
N ASP A 200 12.21 -7.02 -7.68
CA ASP A 200 13.03 -6.38 -6.65
C ASP A 200 13.68 -7.43 -5.72
N GLU A 201 14.88 -7.14 -5.24
CA GLU A 201 15.66 -7.99 -4.34
C GLU A 201 16.28 -7.24 -3.15
N ASN A 202 15.80 -6.03 -2.83
CA ASN A 202 16.30 -5.28 -1.67
C ASN A 202 15.84 -5.86 -0.31
N VAL A 203 16.44 -6.98 0.07
CA VAL A 203 16.23 -7.72 1.33
C VAL A 203 16.81 -7.02 2.57
N THR A 204 17.53 -5.92 2.39
CA THR A 204 18.09 -5.11 3.47
C THR A 204 17.00 -4.20 4.07
N ASP A 205 16.21 -3.59 3.19
CA ASP A 205 15.14 -2.69 3.58
C ASP A 205 13.80 -3.40 3.73
N TYR A 206 13.54 -4.40 2.88
CA TYR A 206 12.26 -5.11 2.85
C TYR A 206 12.37 -6.58 3.26
N CYS A 207 11.29 -7.10 3.86
CA CYS A 207 11.18 -8.54 4.04
C CYS A 207 10.96 -9.24 2.69
N ARG A 208 11.31 -10.52 2.58
CA ARG A 208 11.21 -11.24 1.30
C ARG A 208 9.77 -11.35 0.78
N ASN A 209 8.78 -11.38 1.66
CA ASN A 209 7.37 -11.38 1.30
C ASN A 209 6.91 -10.06 0.63
N ASP A 210 7.64 -8.97 0.85
CA ASP A 210 7.37 -7.65 0.27
C ASP A 210 8.15 -7.40 -1.03
N LEU A 211 8.91 -8.40 -1.50
CA LEU A 211 9.76 -8.32 -2.69
C LEU A 211 9.21 -9.09 -3.90
N ASN A 212 7.98 -9.62 -3.85
CA ASN A 212 7.31 -10.19 -5.03
C ASN A 212 6.59 -9.09 -5.83
N ARG A 213 7.38 -8.13 -6.29
CA ARG A 213 6.99 -6.96 -7.08
C ARG A 213 8.14 -6.57 -8.02
N GLN A 214 7.81 -5.78 -9.04
CA GLN A 214 8.80 -5.16 -9.90
C GLN A 214 9.70 -4.17 -9.15
N MET A 215 10.90 -3.93 -9.67
CA MET A 215 11.72 -2.77 -9.32
C MET A 215 10.94 -1.49 -9.61
N ASP A 216 10.76 -0.67 -8.59
CA ASP A 216 10.01 0.58 -8.66
C ASP A 216 10.95 1.74 -9.01
N THR A 217 11.12 1.96 -10.32
CA THR A 217 12.23 2.75 -10.90
C THR A 217 11.80 3.45 -12.18
N ALA A 218 12.48 4.54 -12.55
CA ALA A 218 12.20 5.22 -13.83
C ALA A 218 12.79 4.47 -15.04
N TYR A 219 13.66 3.48 -14.82
CA TYR A 219 14.36 2.73 -15.86
C TYR A 219 13.83 1.30 -16.00
N ALA A 220 13.39 0.97 -17.20
CA ALA A 220 13.02 -0.39 -17.55
C ALA A 220 14.20 -1.14 -18.16
N VAL A 221 14.19 -2.46 -18.07
CA VAL A 221 15.05 -3.32 -18.87
C VAL A 221 14.56 -3.27 -20.32
N MET A 222 15.46 -2.98 -21.25
CA MET A 222 15.22 -3.08 -22.68
C MET A 222 15.93 -4.31 -23.22
N LYS A 223 15.19 -5.20 -23.89
CA LYS A 223 15.74 -6.36 -24.59
C LYS A 223 15.66 -6.15 -26.09
N GLN A 224 16.75 -6.43 -26.78
CA GLN A 224 16.80 -6.47 -28.24
C GLN A 224 17.76 -7.57 -28.70
N ASP A 225 17.25 -8.50 -29.48
CA ASP A 225 17.93 -9.75 -29.84
C ASP A 225 18.42 -10.48 -28.55
N ASP A 226 19.71 -10.80 -28.48
CA ASP A 226 20.35 -11.42 -27.31
C ASP A 226 21.04 -10.39 -26.40
N THR A 227 20.68 -9.10 -26.51
CA THR A 227 21.29 -8.01 -25.74
C THR A 227 20.29 -7.26 -24.86
N TYR A 228 20.81 -6.75 -23.75
CA TYR A 228 20.08 -6.05 -22.71
C TYR A 228 20.70 -4.68 -22.45
N GLY A 229 19.86 -3.75 -21.99
CA GLY A 229 20.23 -2.40 -21.58
C GLY A 229 19.15 -1.82 -20.68
N LEU A 230 19.30 -0.56 -20.28
CA LEU A 230 18.35 0.15 -19.43
C LEU A 230 17.83 1.39 -20.14
N ILE A 231 16.51 1.57 -20.20
CA ILE A 231 15.86 2.70 -20.87
C ILE A 231 14.92 3.44 -19.93
N GLY A 232 15.12 4.74 -19.81
CA GLY A 232 14.30 5.62 -18.98
C GLY A 232 12.95 5.93 -19.63
N LEU A 233 11.96 6.35 -18.83
CA LEU A 233 10.66 6.82 -19.31
C LEU A 233 10.71 8.07 -20.21
N ASP A 234 11.87 8.73 -20.31
CA ASP A 234 12.16 9.81 -21.25
C ASP A 234 12.76 9.32 -22.59
N GLY A 235 12.98 8.00 -22.72
CA GLY A 235 13.55 7.34 -23.88
C GLY A 235 15.07 7.46 -23.98
N GLN A 236 15.74 7.99 -22.96
CA GLN A 236 17.20 8.01 -22.89
C GLN A 236 17.71 6.68 -22.33
N MET A 237 18.80 6.16 -22.92
CA MET A 237 19.46 4.97 -22.39
C MET A 237 20.20 5.33 -21.10
N GLY A 238 19.94 4.60 -20.02
CA GLY A 238 20.74 4.61 -18.79
C GLY A 238 21.94 3.66 -18.89
N ALA A 239 21.78 2.57 -19.63
CA ALA A 239 22.84 1.65 -20.02
C ALA A 239 22.61 1.18 -21.46
N ASP A 240 23.67 1.15 -22.28
CA ASP A 240 23.58 0.78 -23.69
C ASP A 240 23.20 -0.71 -23.88
N LEU A 241 22.62 -1.05 -25.04
CA LEU A 241 22.29 -2.43 -25.44
C LEU A 241 23.55 -3.23 -25.81
N GLU A 242 24.32 -3.63 -24.81
CA GLU A 242 25.57 -4.40 -25.00
C GLU A 242 25.80 -5.50 -23.96
N TYR A 243 24.82 -5.72 -23.08
CA TYR A 243 24.90 -6.71 -22.01
C TYR A 243 24.22 -8.01 -22.44
N GLN A 244 24.71 -9.16 -21.99
CA GLN A 244 24.13 -10.48 -22.27
C GLN A 244 23.19 -10.96 -21.17
N GLY A 245 23.17 -10.25 -20.03
CA GLY A 245 22.47 -10.65 -18.83
C GLY A 245 22.04 -9.45 -17.99
N VAL A 246 20.89 -9.59 -17.34
CA VAL A 246 20.35 -8.59 -16.41
C VAL A 246 19.73 -9.28 -15.21
N GLY A 247 19.99 -8.73 -14.03
CA GLY A 247 19.44 -9.15 -12.74
C GLY A 247 19.30 -7.97 -11.81
N ALA A 248 18.72 -8.21 -10.64
CA ALA A 248 18.60 -7.21 -9.57
C ALA A 248 19.39 -7.70 -8.37
N LEU A 249 20.00 -6.78 -7.64
CA LEU A 249 20.61 -7.08 -6.34
C LEU A 249 20.56 -5.83 -5.48
N SER A 250 19.90 -5.86 -4.32
CA SER A 250 19.94 -4.77 -3.34
C SER A 250 19.74 -3.36 -3.93
N GLU A 251 18.71 -3.16 -4.76
CA GLU A 251 18.39 -1.91 -5.50
C GLU A 251 19.20 -1.64 -6.78
N TYR A 252 20.26 -2.41 -7.03
CA TYR A 252 21.08 -2.27 -8.23
C TYR A 252 20.53 -3.14 -9.36
N TYR A 253 20.60 -2.62 -10.59
CA TYR A 253 20.64 -3.48 -11.77
C TYR A 253 22.03 -4.07 -11.88
N LEU A 254 22.09 -5.37 -12.03
CA LEU A 254 23.30 -6.12 -12.32
C LEU A 254 23.28 -6.50 -13.80
N LEU A 255 24.24 -5.98 -14.56
CA LEU A 255 24.36 -6.19 -16.00
C LEU A 255 25.67 -6.91 -16.33
N GLU A 256 25.57 -8.04 -17.04
CA GLU A 256 26.71 -8.88 -17.40
C GLU A 256 27.15 -8.65 -18.85
N ARG A 257 28.46 -8.54 -19.08
CA ARG A 257 29.07 -8.45 -20.42
C ARG A 257 29.62 -9.80 -20.86
N GLU A 258 29.53 -10.09 -22.16
CA GLU A 258 30.17 -11.27 -22.78
C GLU A 258 31.71 -11.23 -22.66
N GLU A 259 32.30 -10.05 -22.88
CA GLU A 259 33.75 -9.86 -22.81
C GLU A 259 34.11 -8.99 -21.60
N PRO A 260 35.00 -9.47 -20.71
CA PRO A 260 35.39 -8.72 -19.53
C PRO A 260 36.18 -7.46 -19.92
N VAL A 261 36.01 -6.41 -19.12
CA VAL A 261 36.76 -5.15 -19.25
C VAL A 261 37.62 -4.96 -18.01
N TYR A 262 38.86 -4.52 -18.22
CA TYR A 262 39.77 -4.23 -17.10
C TYR A 262 39.30 -2.98 -16.34
N GLU A 263 38.88 -3.16 -15.10
CA GLU A 263 38.51 -2.07 -14.20
C GLU A 263 39.73 -1.61 -13.39
N SER A 264 40.12 -0.36 -13.64
CA SER A 264 41.32 0.24 -13.09
C SER A 264 41.23 0.48 -11.58
N GLU A 265 40.01 0.74 -11.07
CA GLU A 265 39.77 0.97 -9.65
C GLU A 265 40.07 -0.29 -8.82
N TYR A 266 39.62 -1.45 -9.31
CA TYR A 266 39.80 -2.74 -8.63
C TYR A 266 41.03 -3.52 -9.10
N GLN A 267 41.73 -3.01 -10.12
CA GLN A 267 42.89 -3.66 -10.74
C GLN A 267 42.60 -5.09 -11.24
N THR A 268 41.38 -5.36 -11.69
CA THR A 268 40.93 -6.68 -12.17
C THR A 268 40.08 -6.54 -13.43
N GLU A 269 39.97 -7.63 -14.19
CA GLU A 269 38.97 -7.77 -15.26
C GLU A 269 37.60 -8.07 -14.63
N MET A 270 36.54 -7.45 -15.15
CA MET A 270 35.16 -7.53 -14.66
C MET A 270 34.20 -7.78 -15.84
N THR A 271 33.26 -8.69 -15.68
CA THR A 271 32.11 -8.89 -16.58
C THR A 271 30.84 -8.22 -16.05
N ASP A 272 30.73 -8.10 -14.74
CA ASP A 272 29.54 -7.63 -14.04
C ASP A 272 29.63 -6.15 -13.69
N TYR A 273 28.57 -5.42 -14.02
CA TYR A 273 28.43 -3.99 -13.77
C TYR A 273 27.16 -3.73 -12.98
N TYR A 274 27.29 -2.87 -11.97
CA TYR A 274 26.18 -2.47 -11.12
C TYR A 274 25.76 -1.06 -11.50
N PHE A 275 24.45 -0.86 -11.51
CA PHE A 275 23.83 0.41 -11.84
C PHE A 275 22.78 0.72 -10.80
N VAL A 276 22.80 1.92 -10.25
CA VAL A 276 21.82 2.40 -9.26
C VAL A 276 21.09 3.60 -9.81
N GLU A 277 19.80 3.69 -9.53
CA GLU A 277 19.03 4.90 -9.79
C GLU A 277 19.21 5.91 -8.64
N GLU A 278 19.85 7.04 -8.93
CA GLU A 278 19.97 8.19 -8.04
C GLU A 278 19.47 9.44 -8.75
N GLU A 279 18.60 10.22 -8.10
CA GLU A 279 18.03 11.46 -8.66
C GLU A 279 17.46 11.29 -10.09
N GLU A 280 16.68 10.22 -10.32
CA GLU A 280 16.06 9.84 -11.61
C GLU A 280 17.07 9.59 -12.73
N LYS A 281 18.29 9.18 -12.37
CA LYS A 281 19.33 8.78 -13.32
C LYS A 281 19.98 7.50 -12.87
N VAL A 282 20.24 6.65 -13.84
CA VAL A 282 21.03 5.45 -13.60
C VAL A 282 22.51 5.75 -13.82
N GLU A 283 23.34 5.47 -12.81
CA GLU A 283 24.79 5.63 -12.87
C GLU A 283 25.51 4.33 -12.48
N PRO A 284 26.72 4.06 -13.04
CA PRO A 284 27.54 2.94 -12.61
C PRO A 284 27.88 3.05 -11.12
N ALA A 285 27.68 1.96 -10.38
CA ALA A 285 27.95 1.86 -8.96
C ALA A 285 29.17 0.98 -8.66
N VAL A 286 29.91 1.39 -7.62
CA VAL A 286 31.07 0.67 -7.08
C VAL A 286 30.55 -0.37 -6.07
N ALA A 287 30.19 -1.56 -6.53
CA ALA A 287 29.71 -2.61 -5.63
C ALA A 287 30.88 -3.37 -4.98
N VAL A 288 31.33 -2.92 -3.81
CA VAL A 288 32.18 -3.75 -2.93
C VAL A 288 31.26 -4.65 -2.08
N ILE A 289 30.74 -5.73 -2.67
CA ILE A 289 29.93 -6.75 -1.98
C ILE A 289 30.86 -7.70 -1.20
N GLY A 290 31.83 -7.13 -0.48
CA GLY A 290 32.87 -7.89 0.22
C GLY A 290 32.56 -8.16 1.69
N ASP A 291 31.68 -7.38 2.32
CA ASP A 291 31.46 -7.48 3.78
C ASP A 291 30.14 -6.85 4.26
N ALA A 292 29.21 -6.53 3.35
CA ALA A 292 27.85 -6.21 3.75
C ALA A 292 27.18 -7.51 4.16
N GLY A 293 27.40 -7.92 5.42
CA GLY A 293 26.72 -9.07 6.00
C GLY A 293 25.23 -8.98 5.69
N SER A 294 24.64 -10.06 5.18
CA SER A 294 23.26 -10.11 4.73
C SER A 294 22.33 -9.65 5.87
N TYR A 295 21.97 -8.36 5.89
CA TYR A 295 21.06 -7.77 6.86
C TYR A 295 19.62 -8.09 6.47
N LEU A 296 19.34 -9.38 6.33
CA LEU A 296 18.04 -9.88 5.90
C LEU A 296 16.99 -9.48 6.93
N ARG A 297 15.95 -8.77 6.48
CA ARG A 297 14.71 -8.56 7.25
C ARG A 297 13.93 -9.86 7.48
N GLY A 298 14.40 -10.95 6.87
CA GLY A 298 13.84 -12.29 6.92
C GLY A 298 12.57 -12.42 6.08
N THR A 299 11.91 -13.54 6.27
CA THR A 299 10.70 -13.96 5.58
C THR A 299 9.66 -14.27 6.65
N PHE A 300 8.51 -13.61 6.55
CA PHE A 300 7.34 -13.90 7.35
C PHE A 300 6.71 -15.22 6.95
N TYR A 301 6.35 -16.01 7.96
CA TYR A 301 5.63 -17.27 7.83
C TYR A 301 4.68 -17.44 9.02
N TYR A 302 3.75 -18.39 8.94
CA TYR A 302 2.76 -18.61 9.99
C TYR A 302 2.98 -19.93 10.74
N HIS A 303 3.11 -19.87 12.06
CA HIS A 303 3.21 -21.02 12.96
C HIS A 303 2.58 -20.70 14.32
N ASP A 304 1.30 -21.07 14.50
CA ASP A 304 0.47 -20.70 15.66
C ASP A 304 0.53 -19.18 15.96
N GLY A 305 0.59 -18.38 14.90
CA GLY A 305 0.84 -16.94 14.92
C GLY A 305 1.92 -16.54 13.91
N LEU A 306 2.00 -15.25 13.61
CA LEU A 306 3.02 -14.73 12.69
C LEU A 306 4.43 -14.91 13.28
N ARG A 307 5.35 -15.34 12.42
CA ARG A 307 6.78 -15.51 12.70
C ARG A 307 7.61 -14.89 11.60
N ASN A 308 8.85 -14.55 11.93
CA ASN A 308 9.86 -14.13 10.95
C ASN A 308 11.12 -14.98 11.14
N THR A 309 11.69 -15.48 10.04
CA THR A 309 12.92 -16.30 10.04
C THR A 309 14.11 -15.61 10.71
N ALA A 310 14.18 -14.27 10.67
CA ALA A 310 15.22 -13.48 11.33
C ALA A 310 15.15 -13.55 12.87
N GLU A 311 14.07 -14.07 13.46
CA GLU A 311 13.98 -14.38 14.90
C GLU A 311 15.11 -15.35 15.33
N TYR A 312 15.48 -16.31 14.48
CA TYR A 312 16.56 -17.25 14.76
C TYR A 312 17.89 -16.52 14.94
N VAL A 313 18.24 -15.66 13.98
CA VAL A 313 19.50 -14.91 13.96
C VAL A 313 19.58 -13.95 15.15
N ALA A 314 18.48 -13.25 15.43
CA ALA A 314 18.36 -12.39 16.61
C ALA A 314 18.54 -13.17 17.93
N GLY A 315 18.00 -14.39 18.01
CA GLY A 315 18.15 -15.30 19.14
C GLY A 315 19.59 -15.74 19.41
N GLN A 316 20.46 -15.77 18.39
CA GLN A 316 21.89 -16.06 18.53
C GLN A 316 22.71 -14.86 19.07
N GLY A 317 22.07 -13.69 19.25
CA GLY A 317 22.75 -12.48 19.72
C GLY A 317 23.55 -11.75 18.65
N TYR A 318 23.35 -12.09 17.38
CA TYR A 318 23.78 -11.21 16.28
C TYR A 318 22.88 -9.97 16.32
N GLY A 319 23.48 -8.78 16.34
CA GLY A 319 22.80 -7.49 16.50
C GLY A 319 22.02 -7.05 15.25
N MET A 320 21.14 -7.93 14.76
CA MET A 320 20.36 -7.75 13.55
C MET A 320 19.00 -7.12 13.87
N THR A 321 18.55 -6.20 13.03
CA THR A 321 17.21 -5.61 13.11
C THR A 321 16.22 -6.59 12.49
N TYR A 322 15.58 -7.43 13.31
CA TYR A 322 14.50 -8.30 12.83
C TYR A 322 13.14 -7.58 12.96
N GLN A 323 12.26 -7.83 12.00
CA GLN A 323 10.95 -7.20 11.94
C GLN A 323 9.93 -8.03 12.73
N GLN A 324 9.29 -7.42 13.73
CA GLN A 324 8.30 -8.11 14.57
C GLN A 324 6.90 -8.17 13.94
N LYS A 325 6.59 -7.22 13.05
CA LYS A 325 5.29 -7.06 12.40
C LYS A 325 5.47 -6.49 10.99
N PRO A 326 4.64 -6.90 10.03
CA PRO A 326 4.72 -6.39 8.67
C PRO A 326 4.26 -4.93 8.62
N GLU A 327 4.78 -4.17 7.67
CA GLU A 327 4.42 -2.75 7.50
C GLU A 327 3.10 -2.55 6.75
N ARG A 328 2.73 -3.56 5.96
CA ARG A 328 1.58 -3.66 5.07
C ARG A 328 0.95 -5.06 5.17
N ALA A 329 -0.12 -5.32 4.44
CA ALA A 329 -0.62 -6.69 4.33
C ALA A 329 0.44 -7.57 3.65
N THR A 330 0.72 -8.74 4.22
CA THR A 330 1.87 -9.56 3.81
C THR A 330 1.42 -11.00 3.55
N PRO A 331 1.78 -11.57 2.38
CA PRO A 331 1.47 -12.96 2.08
C PRO A 331 2.40 -13.89 2.87
N VAL A 332 1.85 -14.94 3.47
CA VAL A 332 2.60 -15.89 4.29
C VAL A 332 2.21 -17.33 3.96
N LYS A 333 3.19 -18.23 4.01
CA LYS A 333 2.95 -19.68 4.01
C LYS A 333 2.86 -20.23 5.44
N GLN A 334 2.13 -21.33 5.60
CA GLN A 334 2.07 -22.06 6.87
C GLN A 334 3.28 -22.98 7.04
N SER A 335 3.78 -23.07 8.28
CA SER A 335 4.79 -24.05 8.67
C SER A 335 4.35 -24.85 9.90
N GLU A 336 4.59 -26.17 9.88
CA GLU A 336 4.43 -27.06 11.04
C GLU A 336 5.55 -26.91 12.08
N VAL A 337 6.66 -26.26 11.71
CA VAL A 337 7.85 -26.09 12.55
C VAL A 337 8.29 -24.63 12.62
N ILE A 338 8.97 -24.28 13.71
CA ILE A 338 9.64 -22.98 13.81
C ILE A 338 10.98 -23.07 13.09
N TYR A 339 11.27 -22.12 12.21
CA TYR A 339 12.56 -22.03 11.52
C TYR A 339 13.71 -21.92 12.54
N ASP A 340 14.73 -22.75 12.38
CA ASP A 340 15.85 -22.87 13.32
C ASP A 340 17.23 -22.71 12.65
N GLY A 341 17.27 -22.24 11.40
CA GLY A 341 18.51 -22.02 10.66
C GLY A 341 19.25 -23.31 10.27
N SER A 342 18.57 -24.46 10.27
CA SER A 342 19.18 -25.73 9.86
C SER A 342 19.49 -25.82 8.35
N GLU A 343 18.83 -24.99 7.54
CA GLU A 343 19.07 -24.83 6.10
C GLU A 343 18.92 -23.37 5.66
N ASN A 344 19.21 -23.09 4.38
CA ASN A 344 19.05 -21.76 3.81
C ASN A 344 17.59 -21.31 3.98
N GLU A 345 17.40 -20.04 4.36
CA GLU A 345 16.09 -19.46 4.57
C GLU A 345 15.18 -19.55 3.34
N LEU A 346 15.73 -19.28 2.15
CA LEU A 346 14.99 -19.31 0.89
C LEU A 346 14.50 -20.72 0.59
N ASP A 347 15.44 -21.67 0.53
CA ASP A 347 15.16 -23.08 0.27
C ASP A 347 14.10 -23.61 1.24
N TRP A 348 14.25 -23.32 2.54
CA TRP A 348 13.29 -23.72 3.56
C TRP A 348 11.88 -23.16 3.29
N TYR A 349 11.79 -21.88 2.93
CA TYR A 349 10.50 -21.22 2.71
C TYR A 349 9.80 -21.70 1.44
N GLU A 350 10.57 -21.96 0.38
CA GLU A 350 10.06 -22.47 -0.89
C GLU A 350 9.55 -23.91 -0.76
N GLU A 351 10.20 -24.74 0.06
CA GLU A 351 9.80 -26.11 0.34
C GLU A 351 8.56 -26.26 1.24
N LEU A 352 8.03 -25.17 1.81
CA LEU A 352 6.80 -25.22 2.61
C LEU A 352 5.61 -25.67 1.72
N ASP A 353 5.05 -26.83 2.08
CA ASP A 353 3.84 -27.43 1.49
C ASP A 353 2.57 -26.71 2.00
N SER A 354 2.42 -25.45 1.59
CA SER A 354 1.31 -24.58 1.93
C SER A 354 1.06 -23.57 0.82
N ASP A 355 -0.20 -23.40 0.47
CA ASP A 355 -0.67 -22.20 -0.22
C ASP A 355 -0.45 -20.97 0.67
N TYR A 356 -0.56 -19.78 0.09
CA TYR A 356 -0.45 -18.51 0.78
C TYR A 356 -1.77 -18.10 1.42
N ALA A 357 -1.66 -17.51 2.61
CA ALA A 357 -2.67 -16.64 3.20
C ALA A 357 -2.16 -15.21 3.28
N ILE A 358 -3.04 -14.25 3.53
CA ILE A 358 -2.68 -12.85 3.76
C ILE A 358 -2.81 -12.56 5.25
N CYS A 359 -1.78 -11.96 5.82
CA CYS A 359 -1.81 -11.37 7.16
C CYS A 359 -1.92 -9.86 7.09
N ASP A 360 -2.62 -9.25 8.04
CA ASP A 360 -2.60 -7.81 8.26
C ASP A 360 -1.31 -7.35 8.97
N ARG A 361 -1.21 -6.03 9.18
CA ARG A 361 -0.08 -5.36 9.87
C ARG A 361 0.07 -5.75 11.34
N ASP A 362 -0.98 -6.30 11.94
CA ASP A 362 -0.93 -6.82 13.30
C ASP A 362 -0.44 -8.28 13.36
N GLY A 363 -0.32 -8.93 12.20
CA GLY A 363 0.09 -10.31 12.04
C GLY A 363 -1.06 -11.31 12.17
N GLU A 364 -2.30 -10.82 12.09
CA GLU A 364 -3.50 -11.66 12.10
C GLU A 364 -3.87 -12.05 10.67
N LEU A 365 -4.29 -13.30 10.49
CA LEU A 365 -4.76 -13.79 9.18
C LEU A 365 -6.06 -13.09 8.79
N VAL A 366 -6.08 -12.48 7.60
CA VAL A 366 -7.29 -11.91 6.99
C VAL A 366 -7.90 -12.83 5.94
N THR A 367 -7.14 -13.81 5.44
CA THR A 367 -7.64 -14.90 4.57
C THR A 367 -7.21 -16.27 5.10
N ASP A 368 -7.85 -17.32 4.58
CA ASP A 368 -7.33 -18.69 4.71
C ASP A 368 -6.11 -18.89 3.77
N PHE A 369 -5.39 -20.01 3.94
CA PHE A 369 -4.30 -20.44 3.06
C PHE A 369 -4.89 -21.06 1.78
N ILE A 370 -5.19 -20.22 0.79
CA ILE A 370 -5.96 -20.60 -0.42
C ILE A 370 -5.35 -20.09 -1.73
N TYR A 371 -4.30 -19.27 -1.67
CA TYR A 371 -3.68 -18.68 -2.85
C TYR A 371 -2.44 -19.46 -3.26
N GLU A 372 -2.38 -19.90 -4.50
CA GLU A 372 -1.24 -20.66 -5.06
C GLU A 372 0.02 -19.79 -5.05
N GLU A 373 -0.13 -18.51 -5.38
CA GLU A 373 0.92 -17.50 -5.41
C GLU A 373 0.37 -16.13 -5.02
N CYS A 374 1.23 -15.27 -4.48
CA CYS A 374 0.90 -13.90 -4.12
C CYS A 374 2.02 -12.95 -4.53
N GLY A 375 1.67 -11.80 -5.11
CA GLY A 375 2.55 -10.64 -5.16
C GLY A 375 2.65 -9.93 -3.82
N SER A 376 3.32 -8.78 -3.80
CA SER A 376 3.44 -7.95 -2.59
C SER A 376 2.40 -6.83 -2.54
N ALA A 377 2.02 -6.40 -1.33
CA ALA A 377 1.14 -5.25 -1.13
C ALA A 377 1.79 -3.99 -1.72
N SER A 378 1.08 -3.32 -2.62
CA SER A 378 1.49 -2.03 -3.15
C SER A 378 0.26 -1.25 -3.58
N SER A 379 0.25 0.08 -3.38
CA SER A 379 -0.92 0.94 -3.65
C SER A 379 -2.26 0.39 -3.10
N GLY A 380 -2.23 -0.30 -1.96
CA GLY A 380 -3.42 -0.87 -1.31
C GLY A 380 -3.93 -2.19 -1.88
N LEU A 381 -3.28 -2.77 -2.89
CA LEU A 381 -3.65 -4.05 -3.50
C LEU A 381 -2.54 -5.10 -3.40
N LEU A 382 -2.93 -6.37 -3.42
CA LEU A 382 -2.07 -7.55 -3.55
C LEU A 382 -2.50 -8.34 -4.77
N ALA A 383 -1.56 -8.69 -5.66
CA ALA A 383 -1.82 -9.70 -6.67
C ALA A 383 -1.94 -11.08 -5.99
N VAL A 384 -2.95 -11.86 -6.35
CA VAL A 384 -3.17 -13.22 -5.82
C VAL A 384 -3.55 -14.16 -6.96
N LYS A 385 -3.11 -15.42 -6.84
CA LYS A 385 -3.40 -16.48 -7.80
C LYS A 385 -4.22 -17.58 -7.14
N GLN A 386 -5.30 -17.97 -7.81
CA GLN A 386 -6.14 -19.10 -7.39
C GLN A 386 -6.68 -19.80 -8.63
N ASP A 387 -6.68 -21.13 -8.62
CA ASP A 387 -7.12 -21.96 -9.75
C ASP A 387 -6.38 -21.61 -11.06
N GLY A 388 -5.09 -21.25 -10.96
CA GLY A 388 -4.23 -20.87 -12.07
C GLY A 388 -4.50 -19.49 -12.69
N LYS A 389 -5.35 -18.65 -12.09
CA LYS A 389 -5.66 -17.29 -12.59
C LYS A 389 -5.33 -16.23 -11.55
N TRP A 390 -4.87 -15.08 -12.04
CA TRP A 390 -4.50 -13.93 -11.24
C TRP A 390 -5.66 -12.94 -11.09
N GLY A 391 -5.69 -12.28 -9.94
CA GLY A 391 -6.55 -11.14 -9.62
C GLY A 391 -5.90 -10.30 -8.52
N TYR A 392 -6.63 -9.34 -7.99
CA TYR A 392 -6.13 -8.47 -6.92
C TYR A 392 -7.11 -8.35 -5.79
N VAL A 393 -6.58 -8.41 -4.58
CA VAL A 393 -7.32 -8.21 -3.33
C VAL A 393 -6.82 -6.96 -2.61
N ASP A 394 -7.66 -6.36 -1.78
CA ASP A 394 -7.25 -5.29 -0.88
C ASP A 394 -6.47 -5.84 0.35
N GLU A 395 -5.97 -4.93 1.19
CA GLU A 395 -5.27 -5.30 2.44
C GLU A 395 -6.15 -6.06 3.46
N GLN A 396 -7.46 -6.17 3.24
CA GLN A 396 -8.40 -6.96 4.05
C GLN A 396 -8.73 -8.31 3.41
N GLY A 397 -8.09 -8.65 2.28
CA GLY A 397 -8.31 -9.88 1.54
C GLY A 397 -9.58 -9.89 0.69
N GLN A 398 -10.24 -8.75 0.49
CA GLN A 398 -11.42 -8.66 -0.37
C GLN A 398 -11.00 -8.53 -1.83
N VAL A 399 -11.63 -9.30 -2.71
CA VAL A 399 -11.36 -9.23 -4.14
C VAL A 399 -11.82 -7.88 -4.71
N VAL A 400 -10.88 -7.12 -5.24
CA VAL A 400 -11.12 -5.85 -5.94
C VAL A 400 -11.10 -6.06 -7.46
N ILE A 401 -10.12 -6.82 -7.95
CA ILE A 401 -10.00 -7.22 -9.36
C ILE A 401 -10.20 -8.74 -9.43
N PRO A 402 -11.19 -9.26 -10.18
CA PRO A 402 -11.49 -10.69 -10.24
C PRO A 402 -10.30 -11.56 -10.68
N LEU A 403 -10.25 -12.79 -10.18
CA LEU A 403 -9.20 -13.77 -10.49
C LEU A 403 -9.47 -14.45 -11.84
N GLU A 404 -9.25 -13.72 -12.93
CA GLU A 404 -9.49 -14.20 -14.30
C GLU A 404 -8.38 -13.82 -15.29
N TYR A 405 -7.29 -13.24 -14.81
CA TYR A 405 -6.19 -12.73 -15.62
C TYR A 405 -5.04 -13.74 -15.70
N ASP A 406 -4.25 -13.59 -16.77
CA ASP A 406 -2.98 -14.27 -16.96
C ASP A 406 -1.86 -13.44 -16.30
N ALA A 407 -0.66 -14.03 -16.19
CA ALA A 407 0.51 -13.29 -15.72
C ALA A 407 0.76 -12.05 -16.60
N SER A 408 0.93 -10.89 -15.99
CA SER A 408 1.23 -9.63 -16.69
C SER A 408 2.74 -9.36 -16.82
N CYS A 409 3.58 -10.29 -16.40
CA CYS A 409 5.02 -10.24 -16.61
C CYS A 409 5.56 -11.66 -16.82
N SER A 410 6.43 -11.84 -17.81
CA SER A 410 7.17 -13.08 -18.05
C SER A 410 8.56 -12.72 -18.57
N TYR A 411 9.62 -13.16 -17.88
CA TYR A 411 11.00 -13.02 -18.37
C TYR A 411 11.88 -14.19 -17.92
N GLU A 412 12.97 -14.43 -18.65
CA GLU A 412 14.00 -15.41 -18.28
C GLU A 412 15.03 -14.74 -17.35
N THR A 413 15.34 -15.35 -16.21
CA THR A 413 16.42 -14.89 -15.33
C THR A 413 17.77 -15.09 -16.01
N CYS A 414 18.73 -14.24 -15.64
CA CYS A 414 20.12 -14.45 -16.01
C CYS A 414 20.85 -15.18 -14.88
N VAL A 415 21.77 -16.07 -15.23
CA VAL A 415 22.71 -16.71 -14.30
C VAL A 415 24.06 -16.08 -14.50
N PHE A 416 24.57 -15.39 -13.48
CA PHE A 416 25.87 -14.74 -13.49
C PHE A 416 27.01 -15.75 -13.33
N ASP A 417 28.20 -15.50 -13.88
CA ASP A 417 29.32 -16.48 -13.91
C ASP A 417 29.76 -17.00 -12.52
N TYR A 418 29.54 -16.23 -11.45
CA TYR A 418 29.84 -16.69 -10.09
C TYR A 418 28.79 -17.68 -9.53
N ASP A 419 27.63 -17.79 -10.15
CA ASP A 419 26.55 -18.70 -9.81
C ASP A 419 26.59 -19.94 -10.71
N THR A 420 27.37 -20.94 -10.30
CA THR A 420 27.54 -22.17 -11.09
C THR A 420 26.50 -23.24 -10.83
N GLU A 421 25.54 -23.00 -9.93
CA GLU A 421 24.58 -24.01 -9.47
C GLU A 421 23.19 -23.85 -10.10
N ASN A 422 22.85 -22.65 -10.57
CA ASN A 422 21.53 -22.34 -11.11
C ASN A 422 21.46 -22.37 -12.64
N GLU A 423 20.28 -22.66 -13.17
CA GLU A 423 19.96 -22.53 -14.60
C GLU A 423 18.99 -21.34 -14.78
N PRO A 424 18.97 -20.68 -15.95
CA PRO A 424 17.96 -19.65 -16.24
C PRO A 424 16.55 -20.20 -16.04
N GLU A 425 15.71 -19.44 -15.34
CA GLU A 425 14.32 -19.79 -15.04
C GLU A 425 13.37 -18.78 -15.66
N THR A 426 12.20 -19.24 -16.09
CA THR A 426 11.12 -18.33 -16.50
C THR A 426 10.36 -17.87 -15.26
N VAL A 427 10.38 -16.58 -14.99
CA VAL A 427 9.59 -15.95 -13.93
C VAL A 427 8.29 -15.47 -14.55
N GLU A 428 7.14 -15.96 -14.06
CA GLU A 428 5.80 -15.49 -14.44
C GLU A 428 5.09 -14.93 -13.21
N TYR A 429 4.68 -13.66 -13.27
CA TYR A 429 3.93 -13.03 -12.17
C TYR A 429 3.06 -11.89 -12.68
N CYS A 430 2.24 -11.34 -11.78
CA CYS A 430 1.53 -10.10 -12.03
C CYS A 430 2.25 -8.93 -11.38
N TYR A 431 2.46 -7.85 -12.13
CA TYR A 431 3.01 -6.60 -11.60
C TYR A 431 2.20 -6.13 -10.38
N ALA A 432 2.87 -5.69 -9.33
CA ALA A 432 2.21 -5.06 -8.20
C ALA A 432 1.57 -3.74 -8.63
N ALA A 433 0.50 -3.32 -7.96
CA ALA A 433 -0.11 -2.03 -8.24
C ALA A 433 0.91 -0.90 -7.99
N SER A 434 1.03 0.02 -8.94
CA SER A 434 2.05 1.08 -8.97
C SER A 434 1.39 2.38 -9.39
N ASP A 435 1.65 3.45 -8.64
CA ASP A 435 1.00 4.76 -8.83
C ASP A 435 -0.54 4.71 -8.89
N GLY A 436 -1.15 3.78 -8.17
CA GLY A 436 -2.60 3.62 -8.18
C GLY A 436 -3.16 2.88 -9.41
N TYR A 437 -2.31 2.24 -10.22
CA TYR A 437 -2.72 1.49 -11.41
C TYR A 437 -2.18 0.06 -11.43
N VAL A 438 -2.86 -0.79 -12.21
CA VAL A 438 -2.54 -2.19 -12.40
C VAL A 438 -2.65 -2.55 -13.89
N PRO A 439 -1.55 -2.96 -14.56
CA PRO A 439 -1.60 -3.52 -15.89
C PRO A 439 -2.07 -4.99 -15.82
N LEU A 440 -3.09 -5.30 -16.62
CA LEU A 440 -3.77 -6.59 -16.63
C LEU A 440 -3.72 -7.19 -18.04
N CYS A 441 -3.49 -8.50 -18.13
CA CYS A 441 -3.49 -9.24 -19.37
C CYS A 441 -4.49 -10.39 -19.28
N LYS A 442 -5.38 -10.52 -20.27
CA LYS A 442 -6.34 -11.62 -20.38
C LYS A 442 -6.37 -12.13 -21.81
N ASP A 443 -5.96 -13.38 -22.01
CA ASP A 443 -5.90 -14.01 -23.33
C ASP A 443 -5.08 -13.20 -24.37
N GLY A 444 -4.05 -12.49 -23.90
CA GLY A 444 -3.17 -11.63 -24.71
C GLY A 444 -3.71 -10.22 -24.98
N GLU A 445 -4.90 -9.87 -24.48
CA GLU A 445 -5.40 -8.50 -24.53
C GLU A 445 -5.06 -7.75 -23.24
N TRP A 446 -4.51 -6.54 -23.39
CA TRP A 446 -4.05 -5.72 -22.27
C TRP A 446 -4.98 -4.57 -21.95
N GLU A 447 -5.25 -4.39 -20.67
CA GLU A 447 -5.97 -3.26 -20.11
C GLU A 447 -5.24 -2.69 -18.88
N LEU A 448 -5.54 -1.43 -18.56
CA LEU A 448 -5.05 -0.77 -17.35
C LEU A 448 -6.25 -0.41 -16.48
N ARG A 449 -6.21 -0.79 -15.21
CA ARG A 449 -7.21 -0.39 -14.21
C ARG A 449 -6.56 0.42 -13.11
N ASP A 450 -7.34 1.28 -12.47
CA ASP A 450 -6.94 1.88 -11.21
C ASP A 450 -7.08 0.88 -10.05
N THR A 451 -6.61 1.26 -8.86
CA THR A 451 -6.69 0.42 -7.65
C THR A 451 -8.09 0.24 -7.08
N SER A 452 -9.09 0.95 -7.60
CA SER A 452 -10.50 0.69 -7.30
C SER A 452 -11.11 -0.37 -8.23
N GLY A 453 -10.39 -0.76 -9.29
CA GLY A 453 -10.83 -1.68 -10.31
C GLY A 453 -11.55 -1.01 -11.50
N GLU A 454 -11.59 0.32 -11.54
CA GLU A 454 -12.14 1.09 -12.67
C GLU A 454 -11.17 1.10 -13.86
N LEU A 455 -11.72 1.08 -15.07
CA LEU A 455 -10.95 0.96 -16.30
C LEU A 455 -10.33 2.31 -16.70
N ALA A 456 -9.00 2.40 -16.69
CA ALA A 456 -8.25 3.58 -17.11
C ALA A 456 -7.89 3.51 -18.60
N ILE A 457 -7.38 2.37 -19.06
CA ILE A 457 -7.09 2.10 -20.48
C ILE A 457 -7.85 0.84 -20.91
N PRO A 458 -8.80 0.94 -21.87
CA PRO A 458 -9.54 -0.21 -22.35
C PRO A 458 -8.68 -1.29 -23.01
N SER A 459 -9.16 -2.54 -22.90
CA SER A 459 -8.60 -3.67 -23.63
C SER A 459 -8.44 -3.38 -25.13
N GLY A 460 -7.29 -3.80 -25.69
CA GLY A 460 -6.99 -3.72 -27.13
C GLY A 460 -6.59 -2.32 -27.63
N VAL A 461 -6.36 -1.36 -26.75
CA VAL A 461 -5.82 -0.03 -27.13
C VAL A 461 -4.31 -0.11 -27.43
N PHE A 462 -3.61 -0.95 -26.69
CA PHE A 462 -2.18 -1.23 -26.79
C PHE A 462 -1.98 -2.74 -26.86
N ASP A 463 -0.90 -3.15 -27.54
CA ASP A 463 -0.51 -4.55 -27.66
C ASP A 463 0.05 -5.07 -26.33
N THR A 464 0.64 -4.18 -25.52
CA THR A 464 1.19 -4.46 -24.20
C THR A 464 1.22 -3.18 -23.35
N ILE A 465 1.05 -3.32 -22.03
CA ILE A 465 1.10 -2.20 -21.06
C ILE A 465 2.05 -2.59 -19.90
N ARG A 466 2.87 -1.65 -19.45
CA ARG A 466 3.80 -1.82 -18.32
C ARG A 466 3.36 -1.03 -17.09
N PRO A 467 3.95 -1.31 -15.91
CA PRO A 467 3.64 -0.59 -14.66
C PRO A 467 3.72 0.92 -14.81
N VAL A 468 2.94 1.63 -13.98
CA VAL A 468 2.90 3.08 -13.97
C VAL A 468 3.88 3.60 -12.93
N TYR A 469 4.74 4.51 -13.34
CA TYR A 469 5.73 5.18 -12.50
C TYR A 469 5.70 6.68 -12.78
N GLU A 470 5.47 7.46 -11.74
CA GLU A 470 5.17 8.89 -11.79
C GLU A 470 4.11 9.27 -12.85
N GLY A 471 3.03 8.50 -12.87
CA GLY A 471 1.90 8.65 -13.81
C GLY A 471 2.22 8.30 -15.27
N LYS A 472 3.42 7.76 -15.56
CA LYS A 472 3.86 7.35 -16.90
C LYS A 472 4.04 5.85 -17.00
N CYS A 473 3.83 5.29 -18.18
CA CYS A 473 4.17 3.89 -18.42
C CYS A 473 4.58 3.64 -19.87
N TRP A 474 5.38 2.58 -20.04
CA TRP A 474 5.67 2.00 -21.34
C TRP A 474 4.45 1.25 -21.89
N VAL A 475 4.18 1.48 -23.18
CA VAL A 475 3.14 0.77 -23.93
C VAL A 475 3.68 0.36 -25.29
N GLU A 476 3.28 -0.82 -25.75
CA GLU A 476 3.55 -1.29 -27.09
C GLU A 476 2.35 -1.01 -27.99
N LYS A 477 2.61 -0.50 -29.20
CA LYS A 477 1.60 -0.28 -30.22
C LYS A 477 2.14 -0.53 -31.62
N ASP A 478 1.47 -1.40 -32.35
CA ASP A 478 1.82 -1.81 -33.71
C ASP A 478 3.28 -2.32 -33.80
N GLY A 479 3.74 -3.06 -32.78
CA GLY A 479 5.10 -3.62 -32.69
C GLY A 479 6.20 -2.61 -32.34
N LYS A 480 5.83 -1.45 -31.77
CA LYS A 480 6.78 -0.40 -31.35
C LYS A 480 6.41 0.14 -29.99
N TRP A 481 7.44 0.44 -29.21
CA TRP A 481 7.30 0.97 -27.86
C TRP A 481 7.22 2.49 -27.84
N GLY A 482 6.38 3.01 -26.95
CA GLY A 482 6.26 4.42 -26.60
C GLY A 482 5.88 4.59 -25.13
N VAL A 483 5.82 5.84 -24.68
CA VAL A 483 5.49 6.18 -23.30
C VAL A 483 4.26 7.06 -23.29
N ILE A 484 3.29 6.68 -22.46
CA ILE A 484 2.09 7.48 -22.21
C ILE A 484 2.12 8.03 -20.78
N GLN A 485 1.42 9.15 -20.59
CA GLN A 485 1.04 9.70 -19.30
C GLN A 485 -0.45 9.44 -19.10
N VAL A 486 -0.82 8.84 -17.96
CA VAL A 486 -2.20 8.43 -17.62
C VAL A 486 -2.89 9.46 -16.70
N GLU A 487 -2.14 10.31 -15.99
CA GLU A 487 -2.65 11.42 -15.16
C GLU A 487 -2.08 12.79 -15.56
N GLU A 488 -2.89 13.86 -15.56
CA GLU A 488 -2.36 15.24 -15.51
C GLU A 488 -1.89 15.55 -14.08
N GLU A 489 -0.66 16.03 -13.90
CA GLU A 489 -0.13 16.45 -12.59
C GLU A 489 -1.11 17.40 -11.87
N ALA A 490 -1.82 16.87 -10.87
CA ALA A 490 -2.34 17.72 -9.81
C ALA A 490 -1.13 18.19 -8.99
N SER A 491 -0.76 19.45 -9.14
CA SER A 491 0.20 20.08 -8.24
C SER A 491 -0.39 20.12 -6.82
N ASP A 492 -0.24 19.06 -6.04
CA ASP A 492 -0.35 19.18 -4.59
C ASP A 492 0.47 18.14 -3.85
N SER A 493 1.25 18.67 -2.93
CA SER A 493 2.07 17.99 -1.96
C SER A 493 1.21 17.19 -0.98
N SER A 494 0.95 15.93 -1.28
CA SER A 494 0.59 14.93 -0.28
C SER A 494 0.83 13.51 -0.82
N ARG A 495 2.10 13.15 -1.00
CA ARG A 495 2.51 11.74 -1.05
C ARG A 495 2.40 11.17 0.38
N ASP A 496 1.84 9.98 0.50
CA ASP A 496 1.70 9.25 1.77
C ASP A 496 3.10 8.90 2.31
N PRO A 497 3.48 9.32 3.53
CA PRO A 497 4.83 9.10 4.08
C PRO A 497 5.18 7.64 4.40
N ALA A 498 4.36 6.66 4.01
CA ALA A 498 4.64 5.23 4.19
C ALA A 498 5.45 4.60 3.04
N ASP A 499 5.67 5.32 1.93
CA ASP A 499 6.46 4.84 0.78
C ASP A 499 7.78 5.62 0.58
N GLN A 500 8.22 6.33 1.62
CA GLN A 500 9.50 7.05 1.65
C GLN A 500 10.22 6.83 2.99
N THR A 501 10.66 5.61 3.23
CA THR A 501 11.78 5.29 4.13
C THR A 501 12.49 4.12 3.47
N VAL A 502 13.68 4.24 2.87
CA VAL A 502 14.95 4.65 3.49
C VAL A 502 15.88 5.25 2.43
N THR A 503 15.71 6.52 2.07
CA THR A 503 16.87 7.34 1.63
C THR A 503 16.69 8.73 2.20
N GLY A 504 17.70 9.23 2.91
CA GLY A 504 17.70 10.59 3.41
C GLY A 504 17.67 10.71 4.93
N ASN A 505 18.74 10.28 5.59
CA ASN A 505 19.22 11.10 6.69
C ASN A 505 20.00 12.28 6.10
N VAL A 506 19.51 13.47 6.40
CA VAL A 506 20.06 14.81 6.09
C VAL A 506 19.66 15.41 4.74
N GLN A 507 18.36 15.64 4.50
CA GLN A 507 17.99 16.76 3.62
C GLN A 507 16.62 17.37 3.95
N THR A 508 16.52 18.15 5.02
CA THR A 508 15.50 19.22 5.11
C THR A 508 15.75 20.18 6.28
N VAL A 509 16.61 21.17 6.09
CA VAL A 509 16.31 22.59 6.38
C VAL A 509 17.21 23.42 5.45
N LEU A 510 16.69 24.53 4.91
CA LEU A 510 17.36 25.60 4.16
C LEU A 510 17.21 25.58 2.63
N SER A 511 15.97 25.57 2.14
CA SER A 511 15.67 26.12 0.81
C SER A 511 15.62 27.65 0.88
N SER A 512 16.71 28.30 0.46
CA SER A 512 16.83 29.67 -0.10
C SER A 512 17.99 30.57 0.40
N ALA A 513 18.92 30.08 1.23
CA ALA A 513 20.13 30.83 1.57
C ALA A 513 21.35 30.32 0.78
N SER A 514 22.18 31.21 0.24
CA SER A 514 23.44 30.82 -0.42
C SER A 514 24.41 30.22 0.60
N ARG A 515 25.28 29.29 0.18
CA ARG A 515 26.27 28.61 1.06
C ARG A 515 27.09 29.56 1.93
N GLN A 516 27.28 30.80 1.48
CA GLN A 516 28.01 31.84 2.20
C GLN A 516 27.19 32.47 3.35
N GLU A 517 25.87 32.63 3.17
CA GLU A 517 24.94 33.10 4.20
C GLU A 517 24.71 32.04 5.28
N ILE A 518 24.69 30.75 4.89
CA ILE A 518 24.60 29.62 5.83
C ILE A 518 25.88 29.53 6.67
N ALA A 519 27.05 29.72 6.07
CA ALA A 519 28.31 29.74 6.80
C ALA A 519 28.39 30.91 7.80
N GLU A 520 27.95 32.11 7.41
CA GLU A 520 27.90 33.27 8.32
C GLU A 520 26.91 33.07 9.47
N MET A 521 25.71 32.52 9.21
CA MET A 521 24.74 32.21 10.27
C MET A 521 25.22 31.11 11.22
N VAL A 522 25.91 30.09 10.72
CA VAL A 522 26.47 29.01 11.54
C VAL A 522 27.64 29.53 12.39
N ILE A 523 28.48 30.42 11.85
CA ILE A 523 29.54 31.08 12.61
C ILE A 523 28.95 31.99 13.70
N GLU A 524 27.93 32.80 13.38
CA GLU A 524 27.25 33.67 14.36
C GLU A 524 26.58 32.86 15.48
N HIS A 525 25.95 31.72 15.15
CA HIS A 525 25.32 30.83 16.12
C HIS A 525 26.33 30.07 16.99
N LEU A 526 27.48 29.69 16.42
CA LEU A 526 28.58 29.06 17.16
C LEU A 526 29.31 30.07 18.05
N GLU A 527 29.45 31.33 17.63
CA GLU A 527 30.01 32.40 18.45
C GLU A 527 29.12 32.74 19.66
N ASP A 528 27.78 32.75 19.49
CA ASP A 528 26.83 32.93 20.58
C ASP A 528 26.79 31.71 21.53
N ALA A 529 26.86 30.48 20.99
CA ALA A 529 26.91 29.25 21.80
C ALA A 529 28.23 29.09 22.58
N LEU A 530 29.34 29.64 22.07
CA LEU A 530 30.66 29.59 22.71
C LEU A 530 30.88 30.72 23.75
N LEU A 531 29.93 31.65 23.91
CA LEU A 531 29.97 32.68 24.94
C LEU A 531 29.22 32.32 26.24
N GLU A 532 28.46 31.21 26.26
CA GLU A 532 27.73 30.76 27.45
C GLU A 532 28.45 29.69 28.29
N GLU A 533 29.57 29.13 27.82
CA GLU A 533 30.39 28.21 28.62
C GLU A 533 31.83 28.70 28.78
N ASP A 534 32.21 28.93 30.04
CA ASP A 534 33.53 29.37 30.47
C ASP A 534 34.69 28.55 29.86
N GLY A 535 35.50 29.22 29.05
CA GLY A 535 36.97 29.15 29.15
C GLY A 535 37.69 27.97 28.48
N GLY A 536 37.72 27.94 27.14
CA GLY A 536 38.70 27.15 26.39
C GLY A 536 39.10 27.85 25.09
N SER A 537 40.31 28.40 25.01
CA SER A 537 40.82 28.98 23.76
C SER A 537 41.23 27.87 22.80
N TYR A 538 40.59 27.79 21.63
CA TYR A 538 41.09 27.00 20.52
C TYR A 538 41.22 27.89 19.27
N SER A 539 42.43 27.96 18.72
CA SER A 539 42.71 28.59 17.44
C SER A 539 42.49 27.58 16.33
N ILE A 540 41.62 27.90 15.37
CA ILE A 540 41.54 27.19 14.10
C ILE A 540 42.78 27.60 13.29
N SER A 541 43.68 26.66 13.03
CA SER A 541 44.73 26.84 12.01
C SER A 541 44.17 26.36 10.68
N GLU A 542 44.03 27.29 9.73
CA GLU A 542 43.95 26.97 8.31
C GLU A 542 45.33 26.42 7.91
N ASP A 543 45.44 25.11 7.68
CA ASP A 543 46.60 24.57 6.98
C ASP A 543 46.17 24.00 5.63
N GLU A 544 46.76 24.61 4.60
CA GLU A 544 46.65 24.28 3.20
C GLU A 544 47.14 22.85 2.93
N THR A 545 46.48 22.20 1.97
CA THR A 545 46.92 20.95 1.35
C THR A 545 48.35 21.03 0.83
N THR A 546 49.21 20.09 1.24
CA THR A 546 50.39 19.72 0.47
C THR A 546 50.61 18.21 0.46
N GLU A 547 50.83 17.68 -0.74
CA GLU A 547 51.30 16.33 -1.06
C GLU A 547 52.48 15.89 -0.17
N THR A 548 52.53 14.60 0.20
CA THR A 548 53.56 13.60 -0.18
C THR A 548 53.76 12.50 0.87
N ASP A 549 53.92 11.29 0.31
CA ASP A 549 54.84 10.22 0.72
C ASP A 549 54.46 9.18 1.79
N THR A 550 54.15 7.99 1.26
CA THR A 550 54.80 6.68 1.47
C THR A 550 54.95 6.03 2.86
N GLN A 551 54.65 4.72 2.83
CA GLN A 551 55.12 3.60 3.69
C GLN A 551 54.41 3.35 5.03
N TYR A 552 53.79 2.17 5.16
CA TYR A 552 54.17 1.03 6.05
C TYR A 552 53.13 -0.09 5.85
N ILE A 553 53.42 -1.17 5.11
CA ILE A 553 53.96 -2.48 5.54
C ILE A 553 53.01 -3.27 6.48
N SER A 554 52.43 -4.32 5.89
CA SER A 554 52.08 -5.65 6.41
C SER A 554 52.08 -5.88 7.93
N CYS A 555 50.95 -6.37 8.44
CA CYS A 555 50.88 -7.65 9.15
C CYS A 555 49.45 -8.21 9.14
#